data_AF-A0A2T0MXE2-F1
#
_entry.id   AF-A0A2T0MXE2-F1
#
_cell.length_a   1.000
_cell.length_b   1.000
_cell.length_c   1.000
_cell.angle_alpha   90.00
_cell.angle_beta   90.00
_cell.angle_gamma   90.00
#
_symmetry.space_group_name_H-M   'P 1'
#
loop_
_entity.id
_entity.type
_entity.pdbx_description
1 polymer ?
#
loop_
_entity_poly.entity_id
_entity_poly.type
_entity_poly.pdbx_seq_one_letter_code
_entity_poly.pdbx_strand_id
1 'polypeptide(L)'
;METYLDAALLDTTPPPAGDDELLVLPGFDEYLLGYKDRSLMVADEHKAAIIPGNNGIFQSTVVRAGRVVAIWKRTLTKSRVRIAVQPLAPLHGSDRAEVERAFERYAQFVERTPEVRWP
;
A
#
# COMPACT_ATOMS: atom_id res chain seq x y z
N MET A 1 -33.16 6.77 10.99
CA MET A 1 -32.69 5.37 11.09
C MET A 1 -31.37 5.43 11.83
N GLU A 2 -31.43 5.22 13.13
CA GLU A 2 -30.24 5.18 13.99
C GLU A 2 -29.61 3.79 13.86
N THR A 3 -28.37 3.73 13.40
CA THR A 3 -27.58 2.50 13.39
C THR A 3 -26.90 2.39 14.75
N TYR A 4 -27.32 1.44 15.57
CA TYR A 4 -26.61 1.08 16.80
C TYR A 4 -25.55 0.02 16.47
N LEU A 5 -24.32 0.24 16.90
CA LEU A 5 -23.28 -0.78 16.91
C LEU A 5 -23.63 -1.80 18.00
N ASP A 6 -23.56 -3.09 17.69
CA ASP A 6 -23.75 -4.15 18.70
C ASP A 6 -22.65 -4.01 19.78
N ALA A 7 -23.05 -3.80 21.03
CA ALA A 7 -22.11 -3.64 22.14
C ALA A 7 -21.22 -4.89 22.33
N ALA A 8 -21.67 -6.06 21.91
CA ALA A 8 -20.88 -7.29 21.93
C ALA A 8 -19.64 -7.23 21.02
N LEU A 9 -19.62 -6.35 20.01
CA LEU A 9 -18.45 -6.16 19.14
C LEU A 9 -17.32 -5.37 19.81
N LEU A 10 -17.61 -4.59 20.86
CA LEU A 10 -16.60 -3.72 21.51
C LEU A 10 -15.48 -4.52 22.18
N ASP A 11 -15.79 -5.70 22.71
CA ASP A 11 -14.84 -6.59 23.38
C ASP A 11 -14.26 -7.65 22.45
N THR A 12 -14.64 -7.66 21.17
CA THR A 12 -14.03 -8.57 20.20
C THR A 12 -12.61 -8.11 19.92
N THR A 13 -11.63 -8.96 20.24
CA THR A 13 -10.27 -8.76 19.75
C THR A 13 -10.30 -9.06 18.26
N PRO A 14 -9.96 -8.11 17.37
CA PRO A 14 -9.79 -8.42 15.97
C PRO A 14 -8.77 -9.54 15.84
N PRO A 15 -8.88 -10.44 14.84
CA PRO A 15 -7.76 -11.32 14.54
C PRO A 15 -6.51 -10.43 14.41
N PRO A 16 -5.37 -10.84 14.98
CA PRO A 16 -4.16 -10.07 14.84
C PRO A 16 -3.94 -9.82 13.35
N ALA A 17 -3.76 -8.55 12.96
CA ALA A 17 -3.23 -8.25 11.65
C ALA A 17 -1.93 -9.05 11.55
N GLY A 18 -1.83 -9.95 10.57
CA GLY A 18 -0.69 -10.85 10.49
C GLY A 18 0.59 -10.03 10.43
N ASP A 19 1.63 -10.46 11.14
CA ASP A 19 2.95 -9.81 11.12
C ASP A 19 3.57 -9.75 9.70
N ASP A 20 2.96 -10.47 8.74
CA ASP A 20 3.31 -10.50 7.34
C ASP A 20 2.32 -9.78 6.42
N GLU A 21 1.32 -9.04 6.93
CA GLU A 21 0.34 -8.36 6.08
C GLU A 21 1.00 -7.35 5.13
N LEU A 22 0.75 -7.51 3.84
CA LEU A 22 1.21 -6.64 2.76
C LEU A 22 0.06 -5.99 2.00
N LEU A 23 0.12 -4.67 1.86
CA LEU A 23 -0.87 -3.86 1.16
C LEU A 23 -0.22 -3.05 0.03
N VAL A 24 -0.89 -2.99 -1.12
CA VAL A 24 -0.53 -2.08 -2.23
C VAL A 24 -1.56 -0.96 -2.31
N LEU A 25 -1.23 0.18 -1.70
CA LEU A 25 -2.15 1.30 -1.52
C LEU A 25 -1.95 2.35 -2.61
N PRO A 26 -3.02 2.90 -3.22
CA PRO A 26 -2.91 3.98 -4.18
C PRO A 26 -2.36 5.26 -3.53
N GLY A 27 -1.93 6.22 -4.35
CA GLY A 27 -1.67 7.58 -3.84
C GLY A 27 -2.95 8.17 -3.23
N PHE A 28 -2.78 9.01 -2.21
CA PHE A 28 -3.87 9.64 -1.45
C PHE A 28 -4.75 8.68 -0.64
N ASP A 29 -4.27 7.47 -0.34
CA ASP A 29 -4.96 6.56 0.58
C ASP A 29 -5.00 7.12 2.02
N GLU A 30 -6.11 6.88 2.73
CA GLU A 30 -6.36 7.36 4.09
C GLU A 30 -5.30 6.91 5.09
N TYR A 31 -4.65 5.78 4.83
CA TYR A 31 -3.58 5.23 5.66
C TYR A 31 -2.50 6.28 6.00
N LEU A 32 -2.15 7.14 5.05
CA LEU A 32 -1.23 8.26 5.28
C LEU A 32 -1.94 9.61 5.43
N LEU A 33 -3.07 9.84 4.78
CA LEU A 33 -3.73 11.15 4.85
C LEU A 33 -4.32 11.46 6.22
N GLY A 34 -4.80 10.45 6.95
CA GLY A 34 -5.52 10.63 8.21
C GLY A 34 -4.66 11.11 9.39
N TYR A 35 -3.33 11.08 9.26
CA TYR A 35 -2.42 11.33 10.38
C TYR A 35 -1.47 12.49 10.11
N LYS A 36 -1.41 13.44 11.06
CA LYS A 36 -0.43 14.54 11.00
C LYS A 36 1.00 14.01 11.19
N ASP A 37 1.20 13.16 12.20
CA ASP A 37 2.44 12.45 12.44
C ASP A 37 2.38 11.06 11.81
N ARG A 38 3.40 10.72 11.02
CA ARG A 38 3.49 9.48 10.24
C ARG A 38 4.75 8.67 10.59
N SER A 39 5.45 9.04 11.65
CA SER A 39 6.73 8.44 12.05
C SER A 39 6.65 6.92 12.30
N LEU A 40 5.48 6.40 12.64
CA LEU A 40 5.25 4.95 12.79
C LEU A 40 5.17 4.22 11.45
N MET A 41 4.63 4.88 10.41
CA MET A 41 4.42 4.30 9.09
C MET A 41 5.61 4.52 8.16
N VAL A 42 6.28 5.67 8.28
CA VAL A 42 7.28 6.17 7.32
C VAL A 42 8.54 6.62 8.05
N ALA A 43 9.65 5.94 7.78
CA ALA A 43 10.98 6.40 8.21
C ALA A 43 11.31 7.77 7.58
N ASP A 44 11.96 8.64 8.35
CA ASP A 44 12.24 10.03 7.95
C ASP A 44 12.98 10.14 6.61
N GLU A 45 13.94 9.25 6.37
CA GLU A 45 14.70 9.13 5.12
C GLU A 45 13.85 8.80 3.89
N HIS A 46 12.66 8.23 4.06
CA HIS A 46 11.76 7.84 2.97
C HIS A 46 10.67 8.89 2.68
N LYS A 47 10.47 9.87 3.56
CA LYS A 47 9.39 10.88 3.42
C LYS A 47 9.43 11.60 2.08
N ALA A 48 10.61 11.97 1.60
CA ALA A 48 10.77 12.69 0.33
C ALA A 48 10.40 11.84 -0.90
N ALA A 49 10.51 10.51 -0.82
CA ALA A 49 10.08 9.61 -1.90
C ALA A 49 8.54 9.48 -1.96
N ILE A 50 7.87 9.57 -0.81
CA ILE A 50 6.42 9.39 -0.67
C ILE A 50 5.67 10.70 -0.89
N ILE A 51 6.20 11.82 -0.37
CA ILE A 51 5.63 13.17 -0.50
C ILE A 51 6.72 14.12 -1.05
N PRO A 52 7.01 14.06 -2.37
CA PRO A 52 8.08 14.84 -2.96
C PRO A 52 7.88 16.34 -2.75
N GLY A 53 8.91 17.00 -2.20
CA GLY A 53 8.88 18.44 -1.95
C GLY A 53 7.81 18.90 -0.96
N ASN A 54 7.21 17.99 -0.18
CA ASN A 54 6.13 18.28 0.77
C ASN A 54 4.96 19.07 0.14
N ASN A 55 4.70 18.84 -1.15
CA ASN A 55 3.70 19.57 -1.93
C ASN A 55 2.25 19.05 -1.75
N GLY A 56 2.04 18.08 -0.85
CA GLY A 56 0.75 17.45 -0.61
C GLY A 56 0.36 16.37 -1.62
N ILE A 57 1.22 16.01 -2.58
CA ILE A 57 0.96 14.92 -3.53
C ILE A 57 1.58 13.62 -2.99
N PHE A 58 0.72 12.70 -2.55
CA PHE A 58 1.12 11.40 -2.00
C PHE A 58 1.30 10.37 -3.12
N GLN A 59 2.47 9.76 -3.20
CA GLN A 59 2.71 8.61 -4.08
C GLN A 59 1.98 7.36 -3.57
N SER A 60 1.72 6.42 -4.48
CA SER A 60 1.23 5.09 -4.11
C SER A 60 2.31 4.30 -3.36
N THR A 61 1.91 3.51 -2.37
CA THR A 61 2.83 2.85 -1.44
C THR A 61 2.61 1.34 -1.39
N VAL A 62 3.67 0.62 -1.03
CA VAL A 62 3.60 -0.75 -0.53
C VAL A 62 3.84 -0.69 0.97
N VAL A 63 2.92 -1.24 1.74
CA VAL A 63 2.97 -1.30 3.21
C VAL A 63 3.15 -2.75 3.62
N ARG A 64 4.13 -3.05 4.48
CA ARG A 64 4.31 -4.35 5.11
C ARG A 64 4.37 -4.17 6.62
N ALA A 65 3.56 -4.93 7.36
CA ALA A 65 3.50 -4.85 8.83
C ALA A 65 3.35 -3.41 9.35
N GLY A 66 2.51 -2.62 8.66
CA GLY A 66 2.27 -1.21 9.01
C GLY A 66 3.43 -0.25 8.70
N ARG A 67 4.42 -0.62 7.89
CA ARG A 67 5.49 0.27 7.42
C ARG A 67 5.55 0.36 5.91
N VAL A 68 5.75 1.58 5.39
CA VAL A 68 5.96 1.80 3.96
C VAL A 68 7.34 1.28 3.57
N VAL A 69 7.38 0.27 2.71
CA VAL A 69 8.61 -0.41 2.27
C VAL A 69 8.95 -0.15 0.80
N ALA A 70 8.00 0.35 0.00
CA ALA A 70 8.22 0.75 -1.38
C ALA A 70 7.21 1.83 -1.82
N ILE A 71 7.52 2.53 -2.92
CA ILE A 71 6.54 3.28 -3.71
C ILE A 71 6.28 2.58 -5.04
N TRP A 72 5.14 2.86 -5.67
CA TRP A 72 4.86 2.33 -6.99
C TRP A 72 4.12 3.31 -7.89
N LYS A 73 4.31 3.13 -9.19
CA LYS A 73 3.58 3.85 -10.24
C LYS A 73 2.95 2.85 -11.20
N ARG A 74 1.78 3.20 -11.74
CA ARG A 74 1.12 2.41 -12.79
C ARG A 74 1.06 3.13 -14.12
N THR A 75 1.06 2.35 -15.19
CA THR A 75 0.69 2.80 -16.53
C THR A 75 -0.27 1.80 -17.14
N LEU A 76 -1.45 2.25 -17.54
CA LEU A 76 -2.41 1.42 -18.28
C LEU A 76 -2.04 1.41 -19.76
N THR A 77 -2.08 0.23 -20.36
CA THR A 77 -1.99 0.01 -21.80
C THR A 77 -3.23 -0.71 -22.29
N LYS A 78 -3.31 -1.00 -23.59
CA LYS A 78 -4.45 -1.74 -24.16
C LYS A 78 -4.65 -3.11 -23.52
N SER A 79 -3.59 -3.84 -23.18
CA SER A 79 -3.67 -5.21 -22.65
C SER A 79 -3.06 -5.39 -21.25
N ARG A 80 -2.21 -4.47 -20.80
CA ARG A 80 -1.46 -4.59 -19.55
C ARG A 80 -1.65 -3.40 -18.62
N VAL A 81 -1.59 -3.65 -17.32
CA VAL A 81 -1.27 -2.66 -16.31
C VAL A 81 0.19 -2.86 -15.92
N ARG A 82 1.05 -1.90 -16.27
CA ARG A 82 2.46 -1.92 -15.90
C ARG A 82 2.63 -1.28 -14.55
N ILE A 83 3.26 -1.98 -13.62
CA ILE A 83 3.54 -1.47 -12.28
C ILE A 83 5.06 -1.38 -12.11
N ALA A 84 5.58 -0.18 -11.91
CA ALA A 84 6.98 0.02 -11.54
C ALA A 84 7.05 0.17 -10.01
N VAL A 85 7.68 -0.78 -9.33
CA VAL A 85 7.86 -0.77 -7.88
C VAL A 85 9.29 -0.32 -7.58
N GLN A 86 9.43 0.68 -6.71
CA GLN A 86 10.72 1.17 -6.23
C GLN A 86 10.82 0.87 -4.73
N PRO A 87 11.62 -0.14 -4.32
CA PRO A 87 11.89 -0.41 -2.92
C PRO A 87 12.52 0.81 -2.24
N LEU A 88 12.11 1.07 -1.01
CA LEU A 88 12.71 2.05 -0.08
C LEU A 88 13.53 1.33 0.99
N ALA A 89 13.13 0.11 1.34
CA ALA A 89 13.85 -0.81 2.22
C ALA A 89 14.17 -2.13 1.48
N PRO A 90 15.09 -2.97 2.00
CA PRO A 90 15.31 -4.30 1.46
C PRO A 90 14.02 -5.14 1.40
N LEU A 91 13.79 -5.79 0.27
CA LEU A 91 12.66 -6.70 0.06
C LEU A 91 13.17 -8.07 -0.37
N HIS A 92 12.72 -9.11 0.32
CA HIS A 92 13.06 -10.49 0.06
C HIS A 92 12.23 -11.04 -1.12
N GLY A 93 12.60 -12.21 -1.64
CA GLY A 93 11.86 -12.83 -2.74
C GLY A 93 10.39 -13.12 -2.41
N SER A 94 10.09 -13.47 -1.15
CA SER A 94 8.73 -13.63 -0.64
C SER A 94 7.92 -12.34 -0.74
N ASP A 95 8.51 -11.22 -0.33
CA ASP A 95 7.85 -9.91 -0.32
C ASP A 95 7.52 -9.48 -1.75
N ARG A 96 8.45 -9.71 -2.69
CA ARG A 96 8.22 -9.41 -4.11
C ARG A 96 7.08 -10.24 -4.69
N ALA A 97 7.05 -11.54 -4.40
CA ALA A 97 5.97 -12.42 -4.85
C ALA A 97 4.61 -12.02 -4.27
N GLU A 98 4.58 -11.55 -3.02
CA GLU A 98 3.35 -11.07 -2.38
C GLU A 98 2.87 -9.73 -2.98
N VAL A 99 3.78 -8.79 -3.25
CA VAL A 99 3.46 -7.57 -3.99
C VAL A 99 2.87 -7.89 -5.36
N GLU A 100 3.46 -8.84 -6.09
CA GLU A 100 2.96 -9.28 -7.39
C GLU A 100 1.54 -9.84 -7.30
N ARG A 101 1.28 -10.71 -6.32
CA ARG A 101 -0.07 -11.24 -6.04
C ARG A 101 -1.07 -10.14 -5.67
N ALA A 102 -0.67 -9.16 -4.87
CA ALA A 102 -1.55 -8.08 -4.44
C ALA A 102 -2.07 -7.25 -5.64
N PHE A 103 -1.30 -7.14 -6.72
CA PHE A 103 -1.74 -6.48 -7.96
C PHE A 103 -2.67 -7.32 -8.84
N GLU A 104 -2.86 -8.62 -8.59
CA GLU A 104 -3.77 -9.47 -9.38
C GLU A 104 -5.22 -8.97 -9.30
N ARG A 105 -5.72 -8.70 -8.09
CA ARG A 105 -7.08 -8.15 -7.90
C ARG A 105 -7.24 -6.81 -8.58
N TYR A 106 -6.22 -5.96 -8.50
CA TYR A 106 -6.23 -4.65 -9.14
C TYR A 106 -6.24 -4.78 -10.68
N ALA A 107 -5.44 -5.68 -11.22
CA ALA A 107 -5.36 -5.94 -12.66
C ALA A 107 -6.67 -6.53 -13.21
N GLN A 108 -7.32 -7.42 -12.45
CA GLN A 108 -8.65 -7.93 -12.75
C GLN A 108 -9.68 -6.80 -12.79
N PHE A 109 -9.69 -5.92 -11.78
CA PHE A 109 -10.61 -4.78 -11.72
C PHE A 109 -10.49 -3.85 -12.94
N VAL A 110 -9.27 -3.63 -13.45
CA VAL A 110 -9.04 -2.80 -14.65
C VAL A 110 -9.09 -3.60 -15.96
N GLU A 111 -9.39 -4.90 -15.90
CA GLU A 111 -9.46 -5.82 -17.05
C GLU A 111 -8.16 -5.86 -17.86
N ARG A 112 -7.01 -5.92 -17.20
CA ARG A 112 -5.69 -6.00 -17.85
C ARG A 112 -4.82 -7.06 -17.20
N THR A 113 -3.76 -7.49 -17.89
CA THR A 113 -2.74 -8.36 -17.31
C THR A 113 -1.74 -7.54 -16.48
N PRO A 114 -1.39 -7.94 -15.25
CA PRO A 114 -0.36 -7.25 -14.48
C PRO A 114 1.03 -7.49 -15.10
N GLU A 115 1.86 -6.45 -15.08
CA GLU A 115 3.26 -6.51 -15.43
C GLU A 115 4.05 -5.72 -14.38
N VAL A 116 4.47 -6.39 -13.32
CA VAL A 116 5.27 -5.79 -12.23
C VAL A 116 6.73 -5.77 -12.65
N ARG A 117 7.38 -4.63 -12.42
CA ARG A 117 8.80 -4.41 -12.72
C ARG A 117 9.52 -3.95 -11.45
N TRP A 118 10.63 -4.61 -11.19
CA TRP A 118 11.57 -4.31 -10.13
C TRP A 118 12.83 -3.65 -10.72
N PRO A 119 13.59 -2.88 -9.94
CA PRO A 119 14.90 -2.36 -10.36
C PRO A 119 15.90 -3.45 -10.69
#